data_AF-W8Y5C4-F1
#
_entry.id   AF-W8Y5C4-F1
#
_cell.length_a   1.000
_cell.length_b   1.000
_cell.length_c   1.000
_cell.angle_alpha   90.00
_cell.angle_beta   90.00
_cell.angle_gamma   90.00
#
_symmetry.space_group_name_H-M   'P 1'
#
loop_
_entity.id
_entity.type
_entity.pdbx_description
1 polymer ?
#
loop_
_entity_poly.entity_id
_entity_poly.type
_entity_poly.pdbx_seq_one_letter_code
_entity_poly.pdbx_strand_id
1 'polypeptide(L)'
;MRTPSGILHVVDFKTDQIVAAIQPPDYWDDKRQWEVKNNVDMLDFTVFDGTTHSATLQQQNLVLKEVRDGRIVPYVIRETEKNSDNRSITTYASGAWVQIAKSGIIKPQRIEGETVNKYIDMALVGMKWKRGKTDYAGFHTMTIDEFIDPLTFLKKIASLFKLEIQYRVEVQGSQIIGWYVDMIQRRGRDTGKEIELGKDLIGVTR
;
A
#
# COMPACT_ATOMS: atom_id res chain seq x y z
N MET A 1 14.56 15.70 7.55
CA MET A 1 13.77 14.73 6.76
C MET A 1 13.52 15.38 5.40
N ARG A 2 13.65 14.64 4.30
CA ARG A 2 13.41 15.15 2.95
C ARG A 2 11.90 15.34 2.76
N THR A 3 11.49 16.46 2.18
CA THR A 3 10.09 16.68 1.79
C THR A 3 9.79 15.78 0.57
N PRO A 4 8.70 14.99 0.59
CA PRO A 4 8.28 14.23 -0.59
C PRO A 4 8.07 15.14 -1.80
N SER A 5 8.32 14.63 -3.01
CA SER A 5 8.09 15.39 -4.25
C SER A 5 6.65 15.84 -4.44
N GLY A 6 5.69 15.06 -3.93
CA GLY A 6 4.26 15.26 -4.16
C GLY A 6 3.80 14.84 -5.55
N ILE A 7 4.68 14.39 -6.44
CA ILE A 7 4.28 13.92 -7.78
C ILE A 7 3.58 12.57 -7.65
N LEU A 8 2.41 12.44 -8.29
CA LEU A 8 1.70 11.17 -8.41
C LEU A 8 2.00 10.55 -9.78
N HIS A 9 2.68 9.40 -9.80
CA HIS A 9 2.93 8.70 -11.06
C HIS A 9 1.83 7.67 -11.31
N VAL A 10 1.26 7.66 -12.51
CA VAL A 10 0.24 6.69 -12.91
C VAL A 10 0.91 5.59 -13.72
N VAL A 11 0.70 4.34 -13.32
CA VAL A 11 1.20 3.14 -14.02
C VAL A 11 0.03 2.42 -14.66
N ASP A 12 0.17 2.12 -15.95
CA ASP A 12 -0.81 1.33 -16.68
C ASP A 12 -0.71 -0.15 -16.29
N PHE A 13 -1.83 -0.75 -15.88
CA PHE A 13 -1.85 -2.10 -15.32
C PHE A 13 -1.53 -3.20 -16.34
N LYS A 14 -1.65 -2.90 -17.65
CA LYS A 14 -1.40 -3.87 -18.72
C LYS A 14 0.06 -3.91 -19.13
N THR A 15 0.71 -2.76 -19.12
CA THR A 15 2.07 -2.58 -19.63
C THR A 15 3.12 -2.41 -18.53
N ASP A 16 2.69 -2.22 -17.28
CA ASP A 16 3.53 -1.90 -16.12
C ASP A 16 4.44 -0.67 -16.34
N GLN A 17 4.07 0.21 -17.28
CA GLN A 17 4.77 1.46 -17.57
C GLN A 17 4.12 2.64 -16.85
N ILE A 18 4.96 3.56 -16.37
CA ILE A 18 4.51 4.90 -15.99
C ILE A 18 4.02 5.62 -17.25
N VAL A 19 2.74 5.94 -17.28
CA VAL A 19 2.05 6.60 -18.40
C VAL A 19 1.70 8.06 -18.12
N ALA A 20 1.76 8.49 -16.86
CA ALA A 20 1.60 9.90 -16.48
C ALA A 20 2.36 10.24 -15.18
N ALA A 21 2.67 11.52 -15.02
CA ALA A 21 3.21 12.12 -13.80
C ALA A 21 2.43 13.40 -13.48
N ILE A 22 1.49 13.31 -12.54
CA ILE A 22 0.60 14.40 -12.13
C ILE A 22 1.34 15.26 -11.11
N GLN A 23 1.53 16.54 -11.42
CA GLN A 23 2.28 17.45 -10.54
C GLN A 23 1.39 17.93 -9.37
N PRO A 24 1.99 18.34 -8.24
CA PRO A 24 1.23 18.87 -7.10
C PRO A 24 0.19 19.96 -7.44
N PRO A 25 0.43 20.89 -8.38
CA PRO A 25 -0.60 21.87 -8.79
C PRO A 25 -1.77 21.29 -9.60
N ASP A 26 -1.64 20.08 -10.14
CA ASP A 26 -2.60 19.47 -11.08
C ASP A 26 -3.62 18.55 -10.38
N TYR A 27 -3.51 18.40 -9.05
CA TYR A 27 -4.46 17.65 -8.24
C TYR A 27 -4.76 18.37 -6.91
N TRP A 28 -5.89 18.05 -6.30
CA TRP A 28 -6.29 18.54 -4.97
C TRP A 28 -7.00 17.44 -4.18
N ASP A 29 -7.43 17.75 -2.95
CA ASP A 29 -8.08 16.79 -2.05
C ASP A 29 -7.28 15.50 -1.80
N ASP A 30 -5.95 15.56 -1.85
CA ASP A 30 -5.02 14.46 -1.56
C ASP A 30 -5.12 14.02 -0.09
N LYS A 31 -6.02 13.07 0.12
CA LYS A 31 -6.40 12.51 1.41
C LYS A 31 -5.88 11.09 1.48
N ARG A 32 -4.80 10.91 2.24
CA ARG A 32 -4.31 9.59 2.60
C ARG A 32 -4.85 9.20 3.97
N GLN A 33 -5.58 8.10 4.03
CA GLN A 33 -6.07 7.50 5.27
C GLN A 33 -5.36 6.17 5.48
N TRP A 34 -4.68 6.02 6.62
CA TRP A 34 -3.89 4.82 6.84
C TRP A 34 -3.95 4.37 8.31
N GLU A 35 -3.86 3.07 8.53
CA GLU A 35 -3.91 2.45 9.84
C GLU A 35 -2.84 1.34 9.91
N VAL A 36 -1.83 1.53 10.78
CA VAL A 36 -0.73 0.57 10.96
C VAL A 36 -1.26 -0.82 11.30
N LYS A 37 -2.18 -0.90 12.27
CA LYS A 37 -2.58 -2.15 12.92
C LYS A 37 -3.29 -3.09 11.96
N ASN A 38 -4.23 -2.56 11.18
CA ASN A 38 -4.96 -3.32 10.18
C ASN A 38 -4.30 -3.30 8.80
N ASN A 39 -3.19 -2.57 8.67
CA ASN A 39 -2.45 -2.39 7.42
C ASN A 39 -3.37 -1.89 6.29
N VAL A 40 -4.15 -0.86 6.63
CA VAL A 40 -5.03 -0.14 5.71
C VAL A 40 -4.30 1.10 5.25
N ASP A 41 -4.37 1.39 3.96
CA ASP A 41 -3.87 2.62 3.37
C ASP A 41 -4.69 2.92 2.13
N MET A 42 -5.39 4.04 2.17
CA MET A 42 -6.24 4.54 1.11
C MET A 42 -5.73 5.91 0.68
N LEU A 43 -5.82 6.17 -0.61
CA LEU A 43 -5.42 7.43 -1.21
C LEU A 43 -6.56 7.90 -2.11
N ASP A 44 -7.16 9.01 -1.70
CA ASP A 44 -8.18 9.70 -2.48
C ASP A 44 -7.60 11.03 -2.94
N PHE A 45 -7.86 11.41 -4.18
CA PHE A 45 -7.44 12.70 -4.73
C PHE A 45 -8.31 13.07 -5.94
N THR A 46 -8.30 14.34 -6.29
CA THR A 46 -9.14 14.89 -7.36
C THR A 46 -8.28 15.59 -8.41
N VAL A 47 -8.64 15.44 -9.68
CA VAL A 47 -8.03 16.14 -10.82
C VAL A 47 -9.10 16.78 -11.71
N PHE A 48 -8.71 17.67 -12.60
CA PHE A 48 -9.62 18.16 -13.65
C PHE A 48 -9.95 17.07 -14.68
N ASP A 49 -11.23 16.98 -15.05
CA ASP A 49 -11.69 16.13 -16.15
C ASP A 49 -11.25 16.70 -17.51
N GLY A 50 -11.11 15.83 -18.51
CA GLY A 50 -10.68 16.20 -19.86
C GLY A 50 -9.18 16.48 -20.02
N THR A 51 -8.36 16.17 -19.02
CA THR A 51 -6.90 16.30 -19.10
C THR A 51 -6.26 15.00 -19.60
N THR A 52 -5.04 15.09 -20.12
CA THR A 52 -4.25 13.88 -20.48
C THR A 52 -3.99 13.00 -19.25
N HIS A 53 -3.81 13.61 -18.07
CA HIS A 53 -3.66 12.90 -16.82
C HIS A 53 -4.93 12.13 -16.43
N SER A 54 -6.10 12.78 -16.47
CA SER A 54 -7.34 12.14 -16.05
C SER A 54 -7.75 10.95 -16.92
N ALA A 55 -7.35 10.95 -18.21
CA ALA A 55 -7.55 9.80 -19.10
C ALA A 55 -6.79 8.53 -18.65
N THR A 56 -5.72 8.68 -17.87
CA THR A 56 -4.93 7.57 -17.33
C THR A 56 -5.46 7.03 -16.00
N LEU A 57 -6.38 7.73 -15.34
CA LEU A 57 -6.98 7.33 -14.06
C LEU A 57 -8.09 6.31 -14.30
N GLN A 58 -7.68 5.07 -14.54
CA GLN A 58 -8.57 3.95 -14.83
C GLN A 58 -8.50 2.90 -13.73
N GLN A 59 -9.59 2.16 -13.52
CA GLN A 59 -9.60 1.05 -12.58
C GLN A 59 -8.45 0.07 -12.89
N GLN A 60 -7.83 -0.47 -11.84
CA GLN A 60 -6.62 -1.32 -11.87
C GLN A 60 -5.30 -0.61 -12.18
N ASN A 61 -5.29 0.58 -12.79
CA ASN A 61 -4.04 1.35 -12.88
C ASN A 61 -3.52 1.67 -11.47
N LEU A 62 -2.21 1.87 -11.38
CA LEU A 62 -1.59 2.20 -10.10
C LEU A 62 -1.31 3.70 -10.02
N VAL A 63 -1.40 4.24 -8.81
CA VAL A 63 -0.85 5.53 -8.43
C VAL A 63 0.33 5.28 -7.51
N LEU A 64 1.51 5.78 -7.88
CA LEU A 64 2.70 5.72 -7.05
C LEU A 64 2.89 7.05 -6.34
N LYS A 65 2.97 7.01 -5.01
CA LYS A 65 3.13 8.19 -4.15
C LYS A 65 4.38 8.05 -3.29
N GLU A 66 5.28 9.04 -3.36
CA GLU A 66 6.38 9.16 -2.40
C GLU A 66 5.85 9.63 -1.05
N VAL A 67 6.17 8.92 0.02
CA VAL A 67 5.78 9.27 1.40
C VAL A 67 6.94 9.88 2.17
N ARG A 68 6.70 10.43 3.37
CA ARG A 68 7.67 11.26 4.14
C ARG A 68 9.04 10.63 4.40
N ASP A 69 9.12 9.30 4.44
CA ASP A 69 10.38 8.58 4.65
C ASP A 69 11.11 8.23 3.34
N GLY A 70 10.61 8.72 2.20
CA GLY A 70 11.18 8.53 0.87
C GLY A 70 10.77 7.22 0.19
N ARG A 71 9.97 6.36 0.83
CA ARG A 71 9.42 5.16 0.18
C ARG A 71 8.38 5.57 -0.87
N ILE A 72 8.33 4.82 -1.96
CA ILE A 72 7.27 4.94 -2.95
C ILE A 72 6.22 3.87 -2.64
N VAL A 73 5.02 4.29 -2.30
CA VAL A 73 3.89 3.41 -1.99
C VAL A 73 2.99 3.27 -3.22
N PRO A 74 2.74 2.04 -3.70
CA PRO A 74 1.82 1.80 -4.81
C PRO A 74 0.37 1.69 -4.30
N TYR A 75 -0.55 2.37 -4.98
CA TYR A 75 -1.99 2.29 -4.75
C TYR A 75 -2.68 1.81 -6.02
N VAL A 76 -3.57 0.81 -5.93
CA VAL A 76 -4.43 0.40 -7.05
C VAL A 76 -5.69 1.24 -7.07
N ILE A 77 -6.02 1.82 -8.22
CA ILE A 77 -7.27 2.55 -8.43
C ILE A 77 -8.43 1.58 -8.38
N ARG A 78 -9.35 1.78 -7.43
CA ARG A 78 -10.56 0.97 -7.26
C ARG A 78 -11.68 1.51 -8.12
N GLU A 79 -11.85 2.82 -8.13
CA GLU A 79 -12.92 3.51 -8.83
C GLU A 79 -12.57 4.99 -9.03
N THR A 80 -13.29 5.62 -9.95
CA THR A 80 -13.22 7.06 -10.21
C THR A 80 -14.62 7.60 -10.33
N GLU A 81 -14.87 8.76 -9.75
CA GLU A 81 -16.14 9.45 -9.77
C GLU A 81 -16.00 10.76 -10.56
N LYS A 82 -16.83 10.92 -11.60
CA LYS A 82 -16.88 12.14 -12.41
C LYS A 82 -17.89 13.11 -11.82
N ASN A 83 -17.48 14.36 -11.65
CA ASN A 83 -18.38 15.46 -11.32
C ASN A 83 -18.44 16.45 -12.49
N SER A 84 -19.61 16.52 -13.13
CA SER A 84 -19.84 17.38 -14.29
C SER A 84 -19.93 18.87 -13.95
N ASP A 85 -20.39 19.22 -12.74
CA ASP A 85 -20.67 20.61 -12.35
C ASP A 85 -19.37 21.43 -12.25
N ASN A 86 -18.31 20.82 -11.72
CA ASN A 86 -17.00 21.43 -11.59
C ASN A 86 -15.95 20.84 -12.54
N ARG A 87 -16.36 19.93 -13.44
CA ARG A 87 -15.49 19.21 -14.40
C ARG A 87 -14.29 18.55 -13.71
N SER A 88 -14.55 17.71 -12.72
CA SER A 88 -13.50 17.01 -11.97
C SER A 88 -13.69 15.50 -11.94
N ILE A 89 -12.60 14.79 -11.66
CA ILE A 89 -12.56 13.35 -11.41
C ILE A 89 -11.94 13.12 -10.04
N THR A 90 -12.70 12.54 -9.12
CA THR A 90 -12.19 12.01 -7.86
C THR A 90 -11.76 10.57 -8.06
N THR A 91 -10.54 10.23 -7.67
CA THR A 91 -9.98 8.88 -7.76
C THR A 91 -9.87 8.29 -6.38
N TYR A 92 -10.41 7.08 -6.20
CA TYR A 92 -10.33 6.35 -4.94
C TYR A 92 -9.41 5.14 -5.13
N ALA A 93 -8.32 5.09 -4.36
CA ALA A 93 -7.30 4.06 -4.48
C ALA A 93 -6.99 3.41 -3.13
N SER A 94 -6.50 2.17 -3.17
CA SER A 94 -6.07 1.42 -1.98
C SER A 94 -4.68 0.86 -2.16
N GLY A 95 -3.93 0.71 -1.08
CA GLY A 95 -2.59 0.13 -1.12
C GLY A 95 -2.56 -1.14 -1.94
N ALA A 96 -1.69 -1.23 -2.95
CA ALA A 96 -1.72 -2.30 -3.94
C ALA A 96 -1.50 -3.71 -3.33
N TRP A 97 -0.98 -3.79 -2.11
CA TRP A 97 -0.86 -5.04 -1.36
C TRP A 97 -2.19 -5.71 -1.03
N VAL A 98 -3.33 -5.01 -1.12
CA VAL A 98 -4.65 -5.66 -1.01
C VAL A 98 -4.84 -6.78 -2.03
N GLN A 99 -4.12 -6.73 -3.16
CA GLN A 99 -4.13 -7.81 -4.16
C GLN A 99 -3.39 -9.07 -3.69
N ILE A 100 -2.46 -8.99 -2.73
CA ILE A 100 -1.74 -10.14 -2.16
C ILE A 100 -2.72 -11.16 -1.56
N ALA A 101 -3.81 -10.69 -0.95
CA ALA A 101 -4.86 -11.53 -0.40
C ALA A 101 -5.51 -12.45 -1.46
N LYS A 102 -5.47 -12.06 -2.74
CA LYS A 102 -6.07 -12.80 -3.86
C LYS A 102 -5.05 -13.64 -4.63
N SER A 103 -3.77 -13.57 -4.28
CA SER A 103 -2.68 -14.15 -5.08
C SER A 103 -2.24 -15.55 -4.63
N GLY A 104 -2.90 -16.14 -3.64
CA GLY A 104 -2.55 -17.47 -3.17
C GLY A 104 -3.34 -17.89 -1.93
N ILE A 105 -2.93 -19.02 -1.35
CA ILE A 105 -3.50 -19.56 -0.11
C ILE A 105 -2.40 -20.25 0.69
N ILE A 106 -2.40 -20.05 2.00
CA ILE A 106 -1.49 -20.72 2.93
C ILE A 106 -2.27 -21.85 3.59
N LYS A 107 -1.78 -23.08 3.42
CA LYS A 107 -2.41 -24.28 3.97
C LYS A 107 -2.18 -24.38 5.48
N PRO A 108 -3.09 -25.05 6.21
CA PRO A 108 -2.85 -25.41 7.60
C PRO A 108 -1.54 -26.16 7.77
N GLN A 109 -0.70 -25.70 8.69
CA GLN A 109 0.61 -26.27 8.99
C GLN A 109 1.19 -25.68 10.27
N ARG A 110 2.18 -26.37 10.84
CA ARG A 110 3.01 -25.85 11.92
C ARG A 110 4.39 -25.51 11.35
N ILE A 111 4.84 -24.29 11.60
CA ILE A 111 6.14 -23.78 11.17
C ILE A 111 6.98 -23.61 12.44
N GLU A 112 8.06 -24.37 12.57
CA GLU A 112 8.81 -24.46 13.83
C GLU A 112 10.10 -23.65 13.79
N GLY A 113 10.25 -22.73 14.75
CA GLY A 113 11.53 -22.08 15.04
C GLY A 113 12.14 -21.32 13.86
N GLU A 114 11.33 -20.56 13.12
CA GLU A 114 11.78 -19.87 11.90
C GLU A 114 11.93 -18.36 12.10
N THR A 115 12.73 -17.73 11.24
CA THR A 115 12.95 -16.27 11.25
C THR A 115 11.87 -15.53 10.45
N VAL A 116 11.69 -14.24 10.72
CA VAL A 116 10.79 -13.37 9.95
C VAL A 116 11.05 -13.47 8.43
N ASN A 117 12.30 -13.66 8.02
CA ASN A 117 12.67 -13.79 6.62
C ASN A 117 12.01 -15.01 5.97
N LYS A 118 12.11 -16.17 6.63
CA LYS A 118 11.50 -17.40 6.14
C LYS A 118 9.99 -17.26 6.04
N TYR A 119 9.36 -16.68 7.05
CA TYR A 119 7.91 -16.44 7.06
C TYR A 119 7.44 -15.53 5.92
N ILE A 120 8.12 -14.41 5.66
CA ILE A 120 7.78 -13.53 4.53
C ILE A 120 7.99 -14.25 3.19
N ASP A 121 9.12 -14.95 3.03
CA ASP A 121 9.43 -15.68 1.81
C ASP A 121 8.38 -16.76 1.53
N MET A 122 7.83 -17.40 2.56
CA MET A 122 6.69 -18.34 2.45
C MET A 122 5.38 -17.64 2.06
N ALA A 123 5.12 -16.43 2.58
CA ALA A 123 3.91 -15.68 2.26
C ALA A 123 3.90 -15.18 0.81
N LEU A 124 5.06 -14.89 0.22
CA LEU A 124 5.19 -14.24 -1.08
C LEU A 124 5.53 -15.19 -2.23
N VAL A 125 5.46 -16.50 -2.01
CA VAL A 125 5.79 -17.51 -3.05
C VAL A 125 4.97 -17.29 -4.32
N GLY A 126 5.67 -17.19 -5.46
CA GLY A 126 5.05 -17.05 -6.78
C GLY A 126 4.48 -15.66 -7.07
N MET A 127 4.73 -14.67 -6.22
CA MET A 127 4.21 -13.29 -6.38
C MET A 127 5.27 -12.33 -6.92
N LYS A 128 4.83 -11.18 -7.44
CA LYS A 128 5.73 -10.08 -7.83
C LYS A 128 6.39 -9.41 -6.61
N TRP A 129 5.71 -9.42 -5.47
CA TRP A 129 6.21 -8.92 -4.20
C TRP A 129 7.30 -9.84 -3.66
N LYS A 130 8.37 -9.24 -3.14
CA LYS A 130 9.52 -9.93 -2.55
C LYS A 130 9.78 -9.41 -1.15
N ARG A 131 10.50 -10.19 -0.34
CA ARG A 131 11.01 -9.70 0.94
C ARG A 131 11.98 -8.53 0.70
N GLY A 132 11.77 -7.46 1.44
CA GLY A 132 12.66 -6.31 1.47
C GLY A 132 13.51 -6.27 2.74
N LYS A 133 13.58 -5.10 3.38
CA LYS A 133 14.31 -4.87 4.62
C LYS A 133 13.62 -5.54 5.78
N THR A 134 14.39 -6.23 6.60
CA THR A 134 13.88 -6.97 7.76
C THR A 134 14.78 -6.75 8.95
N ASP A 135 14.22 -6.24 10.04
CA ASP A 135 14.93 -6.18 11.31
C ASP A 135 14.91 -7.55 11.99
N TYR A 136 16.03 -7.95 12.58
CA TYR A 136 16.12 -9.21 13.30
C TYR A 136 15.22 -9.17 14.55
N ALA A 137 14.39 -10.20 14.72
CA ALA A 137 13.42 -10.31 15.81
C ALA A 137 13.36 -11.74 16.39
N GLY A 138 14.45 -12.51 16.26
CA GLY A 138 14.56 -13.88 16.78
C GLY A 138 13.89 -14.94 15.91
N PHE A 139 13.63 -16.09 16.53
CA PHE A 139 13.00 -17.27 15.93
C PHE A 139 11.67 -17.54 16.62
N HIS A 140 10.62 -17.84 15.85
CA HIS A 140 9.30 -18.09 16.39
C HIS A 140 8.61 -19.26 15.70
N THR A 141 7.75 -19.93 16.45
CA THR A 141 6.88 -21.00 15.95
C THR A 141 5.47 -20.44 15.75
N MET A 142 4.83 -20.79 14.63
CA MET A 142 3.44 -20.46 14.34
C MET A 142 2.69 -21.71 13.90
N THR A 143 1.50 -21.91 14.46
CA THR A 143 0.53 -22.86 13.93
C THR A 143 -0.51 -22.11 13.10
N ILE A 144 -0.77 -22.60 11.90
CA ILE A 144 -1.85 -22.16 11.03
C ILE A 144 -2.87 -23.29 11.02
N ASP A 145 -4.01 -23.09 11.68
CA ASP A 145 -5.01 -24.14 11.89
C ASP A 145 -5.97 -24.30 10.70
N GLU A 146 -6.22 -23.20 9.99
CA GLU A 146 -7.12 -23.13 8.83
C GLU A 146 -6.43 -22.49 7.64
N PHE A 147 -7.01 -22.64 6.45
CA PHE A 147 -6.50 -21.96 5.27
C PHE A 147 -6.61 -20.44 5.46
N ILE A 148 -5.51 -19.72 5.25
CA ILE A 148 -5.48 -18.26 5.33
C ILE A 148 -4.93 -17.66 4.05
N ASP A 149 -5.36 -16.45 3.72
CA ASP A 149 -4.78 -15.73 2.60
C ASP A 149 -3.38 -15.16 2.96
N PRO A 150 -2.51 -14.92 1.97
CA PRO A 150 -1.16 -14.46 2.22
C PRO A 150 -1.05 -13.09 2.88
N LEU A 151 -2.01 -12.19 2.67
CA LEU A 151 -2.00 -10.87 3.32
C LEU A 151 -2.35 -11.00 4.80
N THR A 152 -3.33 -11.84 5.15
CA THR A 152 -3.62 -12.21 6.54
C THR A 152 -2.42 -12.89 7.20
N PHE A 153 -1.72 -13.77 6.47
CA PHE A 153 -0.49 -14.40 6.97
C PHE A 153 0.59 -13.37 7.28
N LEU A 154 0.84 -12.40 6.38
CA LEU A 154 1.78 -11.29 6.62
C LEU A 154 1.42 -10.47 7.88
N LYS A 155 0.12 -10.20 8.13
CA LYS A 155 -0.33 -9.54 9.36
C LYS A 155 -0.03 -10.38 10.61
N LYS A 156 -0.27 -11.70 10.56
CA LYS A 156 0.08 -12.62 11.65
C LYS A 156 1.59 -12.65 11.92
N ILE A 157 2.41 -12.60 10.87
CA ILE A 157 3.87 -12.53 10.97
C ILE A 157 4.29 -11.23 11.66
N ALA A 158 3.80 -10.07 11.21
CA ALA A 158 4.11 -8.78 11.82
C ALA A 158 3.76 -8.76 13.33
N SER A 159 2.60 -9.31 13.69
CA SER A 159 2.15 -9.45 15.09
C SER A 159 3.05 -10.38 15.91
N LEU A 160 3.37 -11.57 15.40
CA LEU A 160 4.21 -12.57 16.07
C LEU A 160 5.60 -12.01 16.39
N PHE A 161 6.22 -11.32 15.43
CA PHE A 161 7.56 -10.75 15.57
C PHE A 161 7.56 -9.34 16.19
N LYS A 162 6.38 -8.74 16.45
CA LYS A 162 6.21 -7.36 16.94
C LYS A 162 6.91 -6.31 16.05
N LEU A 163 6.80 -6.49 14.74
CA LEU A 163 7.37 -5.60 13.72
C LEU A 163 6.27 -4.82 13.00
N GLU A 164 6.64 -3.68 12.42
CA GLU A 164 5.80 -2.95 11.49
C GLU A 164 6.03 -3.44 10.08
N ILE A 165 4.93 -3.73 9.40
CA ILE A 165 4.93 -4.07 7.99
C ILE A 165 4.91 -2.81 7.14
N GLN A 166 5.74 -2.78 6.10
CA GLN A 166 5.78 -1.68 5.14
C GLN A 166 5.79 -2.22 3.71
N TYR A 167 5.03 -1.57 2.85
CA TYR A 167 4.96 -1.90 1.43
C TYR A 167 5.57 -0.76 0.62
N ARG A 168 6.38 -1.12 -0.37
CA ARG A 168 6.98 -0.14 -1.28
C ARG A 168 7.29 -0.76 -2.64
N VAL A 169 7.52 0.12 -3.60
CA VAL A 169 8.11 -0.21 -4.89
C VAL A 169 9.43 0.52 -5.08
N GLU A 170 10.27 -0.01 -5.95
CA GLU A 170 11.42 0.69 -6.53
C GLU A 170 11.14 0.97 -7.99
N VAL A 171 11.43 2.19 -8.42
CA VAL A 171 11.18 2.68 -9.78
C VAL A 171 12.52 3.06 -10.42
N GLN A 172 12.72 2.64 -11.66
CA GLN A 172 13.85 3.06 -12.49
C GLN A 172 13.33 3.51 -13.86
N GLY A 173 13.61 4.76 -14.22
CA GLY A 173 13.03 5.36 -15.43
C GLY A 173 11.51 5.33 -15.37
N SER A 174 10.87 4.70 -16.36
CA SER A 174 9.42 4.57 -16.47
C SER A 174 8.85 3.26 -15.91
N GLN A 175 9.65 2.45 -15.19
CA GLN A 175 9.26 1.09 -14.81
C GLN A 175 9.40 0.83 -13.32
N ILE A 176 8.48 0.03 -12.78
CA ILE A 176 8.65 -0.58 -11.46
C ILE A 176 9.61 -1.76 -11.60
N ILE A 177 10.76 -1.69 -10.94
CA ILE A 177 11.80 -2.73 -11.00
C ILE A 177 11.73 -3.69 -9.80
N GLY A 178 10.99 -3.33 -8.75
CA GLY A 178 10.86 -4.17 -7.57
C GLY A 178 9.66 -3.82 -6.70
N TRP A 179 9.07 -4.85 -6.12
CA TRP A 179 7.94 -4.78 -5.19
C TRP A 179 8.38 -5.43 -3.89
N TYR A 180 8.29 -4.70 -2.78
CA TYR A 180 8.89 -5.13 -1.52
C TYR A 180 7.93 -5.05 -0.34
N VAL A 181 7.99 -6.08 0.50
CA VAL A 181 7.43 -6.09 1.85
C VAL A 181 8.59 -6.03 2.84
N ASP A 182 8.69 -4.93 3.56
CA ASP A 182 9.64 -4.75 4.65
C ASP A 182 8.96 -5.08 6.00
N MET A 183 9.74 -5.58 6.96
CA MET A 183 9.32 -5.83 8.35
C MET A 183 10.34 -5.19 9.30
N ILE A 184 10.03 -4.04 9.86
CA ILE A 184 10.99 -3.23 10.62
C ILE A 184 10.50 -2.93 12.03
N GLN A 185 11.41 -2.64 12.95
CA GLN A 185 11.04 -2.21 14.30
C GLN A 185 10.44 -0.80 14.28
N ARG A 186 9.50 -0.57 15.20
CA ARG A 186 8.98 0.77 15.51
C ARG A 186 10.13 1.69 15.93
N ARG A 187 10.60 2.55 15.03
CA ARG A 187 11.46 3.67 15.42
C ARG A 187 10.57 4.88 15.64
N GLY A 188 10.37 5.23 16.91
CA GLY A 188 9.54 6.37 17.29
C GLY A 188 9.91 7.65 16.55
N ARG A 189 8.95 8.14 15.76
CA ARG A 189 8.62 9.56 15.51
C ARG A 189 7.27 9.57 14.82
N ASP A 190 6.24 9.35 15.64
CA ASP A 190 4.90 9.83 15.35
C ASP A 190 5.00 11.37 15.26
N THR A 191 5.02 11.88 14.03
CA THR A 191 5.03 13.32 13.76
C THR A 191 3.92 13.63 12.77
N GLY A 192 2.68 13.62 13.25
CA GLY A 192 1.72 14.64 12.90
C GLY A 192 0.43 14.13 12.27
N LYS A 193 -0.65 14.24 13.06
CA LYS A 193 -2.07 14.15 12.69
C LYS A 193 -2.37 13.05 11.67
N GLU A 194 -2.48 11.86 12.20
CA GLU A 194 -2.87 10.63 11.52
C GLU A 194 -4.24 10.24 12.12
N ILE A 195 -5.29 10.19 11.29
CA ILE A 195 -6.62 9.79 11.77
C ILE A 195 -6.63 8.27 11.82
N GLU A 196 -6.51 7.70 13.02
CA GLU A 196 -6.88 6.31 13.26
C GLU A 196 -8.39 6.16 12.99
N LEU A 197 -8.76 5.36 11.99
CA LEU A 197 -10.14 4.92 11.78
C LEU A 197 -10.53 3.98 12.93
N GLY A 198 -10.94 4.56 14.04
CA GLY A 198 -11.12 3.79 15.27
C GLY A 198 -11.79 4.52 16.43
N LYS A 199 -12.54 5.59 16.18
CA LYS A 199 -13.57 6.16 17.08
C LYS A 199 -14.22 7.37 16.40
N ASP A 200 -15.28 7.12 15.65
CA ASP A 200 -16.47 7.99 15.60
C ASP A 200 -17.48 7.36 14.63
N LEU A 201 -18.10 6.30 15.12
CA LEU A 201 -19.46 5.92 14.74
C LEU A 201 -20.34 6.24 15.96
N ILE A 202 -20.62 7.52 16.20
CA ILE A 202 -21.93 8.01 16.63
C ILE A 202 -22.01 9.46 16.12
N GLY A 203 -22.73 9.63 15.03
CA GLY A 203 -23.18 10.95 14.61
C GLY A 203 -24.07 11.56 15.69
N VAL A 204 -23.77 12.79 16.06
CA VAL A 204 -24.80 13.72 16.51
C VAL A 204 -24.81 14.85 15.49
N THR A 205 -25.79 14.77 14.61
CA THR A 205 -26.21 15.82 13.67
C THR A 205 -26.58 17.07 14.46
N ARG A 206 -26.23 18.24 13.92
CA ARG A 206 -26.73 19.54 14.41
C ARG A 206 -27.98 19.94 13.65
#